data_AF-A0A6N2D153-F1
#
_entry.id   AF-A0A6N2D153-F1
#
_cell.length_a   1.000
_cell.length_b   1.000
_cell.length_c   1.000
_cell.angle_alpha   90.00
_cell.angle_beta   90.00
_cell.angle_gamma   90.00
#
_symmetry.space_group_name_H-M   'P 1'
#
loop_
_entity.id
_entity.type
_entity.pdbx_description
1 polymer ?
#
loop_
_entity_poly.entity_id
_entity_poly.type
_entity_poly.pdbx_seq_one_letter_code
_entity_poly.pdbx_strand_id
1 'polypeptide(L)'
;MLHPVTFTRRGEEGFETTVRLEVEEGTSLRRALLRAAEVDGVSVSPHNGAAAWVNCRGFGTCGTCAVEVVRGEVPPAAVREAWRLDFPPHHAGSHGGRLRLACRIAVHGPLEVVKHPGFWGQEEQSREDAEQDRESPSTDQGARGLGRSSPLPHTGE
;
A
#
# COMPACT_ATOMS: atom_id res chain seq x y z
N MET A 1 -21.62 9.25 -15.26
CA MET A 1 -21.92 8.12 -14.36
C MET A 1 -21.04 8.21 -13.13
N LEU A 2 -21.36 7.52 -12.02
CA LEU A 2 -20.42 7.34 -10.90
C LEU A 2 -19.79 5.95 -11.00
N HIS A 3 -18.48 5.87 -10.76
CA HIS A 3 -17.74 4.63 -10.73
C HIS A 3 -17.07 4.44 -9.38
N PRO A 4 -17.10 3.22 -8.81
CA PRO A 4 -16.44 2.94 -7.57
C PRO A 4 -14.92 2.89 -7.75
N VAL A 5 -14.20 3.61 -6.91
CA VAL A 5 -12.75 3.52 -6.79
C VAL A 5 -12.42 3.03 -5.39
N THR A 6 -11.70 1.91 -5.32
CA THR A 6 -11.09 1.43 -4.08
C THR A 6 -9.67 1.97 -4.02
N PHE A 7 -9.37 2.71 -2.97
CA PHE A 7 -8.04 3.28 -2.73
C PHE A 7 -7.45 2.66 -1.48
N THR A 8 -6.30 2.01 -1.63
CA THR A 8 -5.52 1.47 -0.53
C THR A 8 -4.26 2.30 -0.35
N ARG A 9 -3.99 2.73 0.87
CA ARG A 9 -2.72 3.33 1.28
C ARG A 9 -1.95 2.32 2.11
N ARG A 10 -0.69 2.07 1.74
CA ARG A 10 0.27 1.31 2.53
C ARG A 10 1.11 2.26 3.37
N GLY A 11 1.29 1.93 4.64
CA GLY A 11 2.21 2.58 5.57
C GLY A 11 3.59 1.93 5.58
N GLU A 12 4.54 2.59 6.23
CA GLU A 12 5.94 2.15 6.35
C GLU A 12 6.08 0.87 7.19
N GLU A 13 5.18 0.63 8.15
CA GLU A 13 5.18 -0.54 9.06
C GLU A 13 4.22 -1.65 8.61
N GLY A 14 3.94 -1.77 7.31
CA GLY A 14 3.08 -2.84 6.79
C GLY A 14 1.57 -2.63 6.97
N PHE A 15 1.14 -1.63 7.75
CA PHE A 15 -0.28 -1.28 7.87
C PHE A 15 -0.85 -0.83 6.52
N GLU A 16 -2.05 -1.32 6.19
CA GLU A 16 -2.79 -0.88 5.03
C GLU A 16 -4.14 -0.32 5.44
N THR A 17 -4.55 0.78 4.80
CA THR A 17 -5.89 1.33 4.97
C THR A 17 -6.57 1.40 3.62
N THR A 18 -7.75 0.79 3.52
CA THR A 18 -8.53 0.74 2.29
C THR A 18 -9.86 1.45 2.48
N VAL A 19 -10.18 2.33 1.54
CA VAL A 19 -11.45 3.06 1.50
C VAL A 19 -12.03 3.03 0.10
N ARG A 20 -13.34 3.29 0.00
CA ARG A 20 -14.06 3.35 -1.27
C ARG A 20 -14.65 4.73 -1.48
N LEU A 21 -14.55 5.24 -2.70
CA LEU A 21 -15.13 6.50 -3.12
C LEU A 21 -15.85 6.34 -4.45
N GLU A 22 -16.94 7.07 -4.63
CA GLU A 22 -17.69 7.11 -5.89
C GLU A 22 -17.21 8.32 -6.71
N VAL A 23 -16.72 8.06 -7.91
CA VAL A 23 -16.03 9.04 -8.75
C VAL A 23 -16.79 9.27 -10.04
N GLU A 24 -17.02 10.54 -10.37
CA GLU A 24 -17.61 10.91 -11.65
C GLU A 24 -16.76 10.45 -12.83
N GLU A 25 -17.40 9.81 -13.80
CA GLU A 25 -16.81 9.39 -15.06
C GLU A 25 -16.00 10.51 -15.74
N GLY A 26 -14.84 10.14 -16.28
CA GLY A 26 -13.87 11.06 -16.89
C GLY A 26 -13.07 11.90 -15.90
N THR A 27 -13.38 11.85 -14.59
CA THR A 27 -12.58 12.56 -13.59
C THR A 27 -11.17 11.98 -13.50
N SER A 28 -10.17 12.85 -13.46
CA SER A 28 -8.80 12.44 -13.13
C SER A 28 -8.75 11.85 -11.72
N LEU A 29 -8.18 10.64 -11.58
CA LEU A 29 -8.06 9.95 -10.29
C LEU A 29 -7.39 10.84 -9.23
N ARG A 30 -6.30 11.55 -9.57
CA ARG A 30 -5.65 12.51 -8.65
C ARG A 30 -6.64 13.58 -8.17
N ARG A 31 -7.47 14.13 -9.05
CA ARG A 31 -8.43 15.17 -8.67
C ARG A 31 -9.53 14.60 -7.78
N ALA A 32 -10.05 13.41 -8.09
CA ALA A 32 -11.04 12.74 -7.25
C ALA A 32 -10.51 12.56 -5.82
N LEU A 33 -9.33 11.95 -5.69
CA LEU A 33 -8.67 11.71 -4.41
C LEU A 33 -8.40 13.00 -3.63
N LEU A 34 -7.86 14.03 -4.28
CA LEU A 34 -7.57 15.31 -3.59
C LEU A 34 -8.84 16.09 -3.20
N ARG A 35 -9.94 15.95 -3.95
CA ARG A 35 -11.22 16.57 -3.60
C ARG A 35 -11.89 15.87 -2.42
N ALA A 36 -11.82 14.55 -2.39
CA ALA A 36 -12.30 13.78 -1.25
C ALA A 36 -11.49 14.14 0.00
N ALA A 37 -10.16 14.29 -0.15
CA ALA A 37 -9.18 14.60 0.90
C ALA A 37 -9.06 13.53 2.00
N GLU A 38 -10.19 13.12 2.56
CA GLU A 38 -10.36 12.12 3.59
C GLU A 38 -11.65 11.32 3.37
N VAL A 39 -11.63 10.02 3.66
CA VAL A 39 -12.82 9.15 3.68
C VAL A 39 -12.75 8.33 4.96
N ASP A 40 -13.81 8.35 5.77
CA ASP A 40 -13.89 7.63 7.06
C ASP A 40 -12.69 7.86 8.00
N GLY A 41 -12.16 9.09 8.05
CA GLY A 41 -10.99 9.43 8.87
C GLY A 41 -9.64 9.14 8.22
N VAL A 42 -9.63 8.66 6.96
CA VAL A 42 -8.43 8.18 6.26
C VAL A 42 -8.06 9.12 5.12
N SER A 43 -6.83 9.64 5.12
CA SER A 43 -6.35 10.47 4.01
C SER A 43 -6.19 9.66 2.71
N VAL A 44 -6.89 10.10 1.68
CA VAL A 44 -6.89 9.48 0.35
C VAL A 44 -5.95 10.17 -0.65
N SER A 45 -5.10 11.10 -0.20
CA SER A 45 -4.15 11.77 -1.09
C SER A 45 -3.28 10.76 -1.86
N PRO A 46 -3.04 10.92 -3.18
CA PRO A 46 -2.09 10.07 -3.90
C PRO A 46 -0.63 10.46 -3.63
N HIS A 47 -0.39 11.46 -2.79
CA HIS A 47 0.92 12.00 -2.45
C HIS A 47 1.29 11.63 -1.01
N ASN A 48 2.55 11.28 -0.78
CA ASN A 48 3.09 10.94 0.53
C ASN A 48 3.84 12.12 1.15
N GLY A 49 3.64 12.35 2.45
CA GLY A 49 4.35 13.38 3.22
C GLY A 49 4.42 14.74 2.51
N ALA A 50 5.63 15.30 2.43
CA ALA A 50 5.87 16.60 1.81
C ALA A 50 5.50 16.66 0.31
N ALA A 51 5.40 15.52 -0.39
CA ALA A 51 4.98 15.50 -1.79
C ALA A 51 3.54 16.01 -2.00
N ALA A 52 2.72 16.08 -0.94
CA ALA A 52 1.43 16.76 -0.98
C ALA A 52 1.56 18.25 -1.37
N TRP A 53 2.70 18.87 -1.04
CA TRP A 53 3.00 20.27 -1.33
C TRP A 53 3.88 20.44 -2.55
N VAL A 54 4.93 19.61 -2.69
CA VAL A 54 5.92 19.70 -3.77
C VAL A 54 5.63 18.75 -4.95
N ASN A 55 4.44 18.87 -5.54
CA ASN A 55 4.04 18.09 -6.73
C ASN A 55 3.82 18.96 -7.97
N CYS A 56 3.89 18.34 -9.14
CA CYS A 56 3.70 18.99 -10.43
C CYS A 56 2.23 19.33 -10.76
N ARG A 57 1.30 19.26 -9.79
CA ARG A 57 -0.12 19.63 -9.96
C ARG A 57 -0.88 18.91 -11.10
N GLY A 58 -0.32 17.84 -11.65
CA GLY A 58 -0.91 17.06 -12.74
C GLY A 58 -0.19 17.11 -14.09
N PHE A 59 0.99 17.74 -14.18
CA PHE A 59 1.79 17.74 -15.40
C PHE A 59 2.47 16.40 -15.72
N GLY A 60 2.34 15.39 -14.86
CA GLY A 60 2.87 14.04 -15.10
C GLY A 60 4.40 13.98 -15.17
N THR A 61 5.10 14.86 -14.46
CA THR A 61 6.57 14.97 -14.48
C THR A 61 7.21 14.66 -13.13
N CYS A 62 6.54 14.93 -12.01
CA CYS A 62 7.14 14.69 -10.68
C CYS A 62 7.17 13.23 -10.25
N GLY A 63 6.25 12.40 -10.74
CA GLY A 63 6.09 10.99 -10.33
C GLY A 63 5.43 10.78 -8.96
N THR A 64 5.22 11.82 -8.16
CA THR A 64 4.80 11.67 -6.74
C THR A 64 3.34 11.25 -6.53
N CYS A 65 2.55 11.17 -7.60
CA CYS A 65 1.20 10.58 -7.59
C CYS A 65 1.18 9.17 -8.18
N ALA A 66 2.32 8.47 -8.19
CA ALA A 66 2.38 7.09 -8.61
C ALA A 66 1.52 6.23 -7.68
N VAL A 67 0.68 5.41 -8.30
CA VAL A 67 -0.18 4.39 -7.70
C VAL A 67 -0.04 3.12 -8.53
N GLU A 68 -0.12 1.97 -7.89
CA GLU A 68 -0.26 0.69 -8.59
C GLU A 68 -1.73 0.46 -8.94
N VAL A 69 -2.02 0.08 -10.18
CA VAL A 69 -3.36 -0.37 -10.57
C VAL A 69 -3.46 -1.88 -10.33
N VAL A 70 -4.23 -2.28 -9.32
CA VAL A 70 -4.40 -3.69 -8.93
C VAL A 70 -5.54 -4.33 -9.73
N ARG A 71 -6.63 -3.59 -9.94
CA ARG A 71 -7.76 -3.99 -10.79
C ARG A 71 -8.37 -2.79 -11.52
N GLY A 72 -9.05 -3.09 -12.62
CA GLY A 72 -9.68 -2.10 -13.48
C GLY A 72 -8.87 -1.81 -14.74
N GLU A 73 -9.56 -1.34 -15.77
CA GLU A 73 -8.95 -1.03 -17.06
C GLU A 73 -8.52 0.43 -17.12
N VAL A 74 -7.26 0.65 -17.50
CA VAL A 74 -6.71 1.98 -17.75
C VAL A 74 -6.02 1.97 -19.11
N PRO A 75 -6.22 3.00 -19.96
CA PRO A 75 -5.51 3.08 -21.23
C PRO A 75 -4.00 3.07 -21.04
N PRO A 76 -3.19 2.57 -22.00
CA PRO A 76 -1.73 2.55 -21.88
C PRO A 76 -1.14 3.90 -21.47
N ALA A 77 -0.03 3.86 -20.72
CA ALA A 77 0.68 5.07 -20.32
C ALA A 77 1.17 5.84 -21.55
N ALA A 78 0.99 7.16 -21.55
CA ALA A 78 1.60 8.00 -22.57
C ALA A 78 3.13 7.98 -22.43
N VAL A 79 3.86 8.26 -23.51
CA VAL A 79 5.34 8.21 -23.55
C VAL A 79 6.00 8.93 -22.37
N ARG A 80 5.54 10.15 -22.04
CA ARG A 80 6.08 10.93 -20.91
C ARG A 80 5.83 10.26 -19.55
N GLU A 81 4.66 9.67 -19.37
CA GLU A 81 4.31 8.96 -18.15
C GLU A 81 5.19 7.71 -18.00
N ALA A 82 5.30 6.92 -19.07
CA ALA A 82 6.15 5.73 -19.11
C ALA A 82 7.61 6.08 -18.79
N TRP A 83 8.18 7.09 -19.46
CA TRP A 83 9.53 7.58 -19.17
C TRP A 83 9.70 8.03 -17.72
N ARG A 84 8.69 8.70 -17.14
CA ARG A 84 8.80 9.16 -15.75
C ARG A 84 8.80 7.99 -14.77
N LEU A 85 8.03 6.94 -15.04
CA LEU A 85 7.93 5.74 -14.21
C LEU A 85 9.08 4.74 -14.46
N ASP A 86 9.87 4.95 -15.50
CA ASP A 86 11.14 4.26 -15.77
C ASP A 86 12.37 5.11 -15.37
N PHE A 87 12.16 6.12 -14.53
CA PHE A 87 13.24 6.98 -14.03
C PHE A 87 13.27 6.98 -12.51
N PRO A 88 14.47 7.03 -11.88
CA PRO A 88 14.61 7.01 -10.43
C PRO A 88 13.62 7.91 -9.67
N PRO A 89 13.12 7.45 -8.51
CA PRO A 89 13.50 6.20 -7.83
C PRO A 89 12.81 4.94 -8.39
N HIS A 90 11.95 5.08 -9.41
CA HIS A 90 11.34 3.94 -10.10
C HIS A 90 12.23 3.44 -11.23
N HIS A 91 11.86 2.30 -11.81
CA HIS A 91 12.48 1.70 -12.99
C HIS A 91 11.43 0.83 -13.72
N ALA A 92 11.74 0.43 -14.96
CA ALA A 92 10.93 -0.49 -15.73
C ALA A 92 10.68 -1.77 -14.93
N GLY A 93 9.41 -2.01 -14.58
CA GLY A 93 9.00 -3.18 -13.81
C GLY A 93 8.78 -2.94 -12.31
N SER A 94 9.04 -1.75 -11.78
CA SER A 94 8.65 -1.39 -10.40
C SER A 94 7.18 -1.76 -10.15
N HIS A 95 6.91 -2.46 -9.05
CA HIS A 95 5.58 -2.99 -8.69
C HIS A 95 4.95 -3.85 -9.80
N GLY A 96 5.76 -4.73 -10.42
CA GLY A 96 5.33 -5.62 -11.50
C GLY A 96 4.88 -4.88 -12.76
N GLY A 97 5.37 -3.65 -12.99
CA GLY A 97 5.04 -2.83 -14.16
C GLY A 97 3.62 -2.26 -14.16
N ARG A 98 2.93 -2.29 -13.02
CA ARG A 98 1.54 -1.80 -12.87
C ARG A 98 1.43 -0.37 -12.35
N LEU A 99 2.54 0.32 -12.19
CA LEU A 99 2.53 1.73 -11.79
C LEU A 99 1.90 2.61 -12.87
N ARG A 100 1.09 3.57 -12.41
CA ARG A 100 0.52 4.65 -13.20
C ARG A 100 0.55 5.94 -12.40
N LEU A 101 0.51 7.08 -13.07
CA LEU A 101 0.34 8.36 -12.39
C LEU A 101 -1.15 8.63 -12.24
N ALA A 102 -1.64 8.78 -11.00
CA ALA A 102 -3.05 9.09 -10.74
C ALA A 102 -3.52 10.37 -11.47
N CYS A 103 -2.61 11.30 -11.78
CA CYS A 103 -2.95 12.49 -12.56
C CYS A 103 -3.16 12.25 -14.08
N ARG A 104 -2.75 11.08 -14.58
CA ARG A 104 -2.89 10.65 -15.98
C ARG A 104 -3.96 9.59 -16.19
N ILE A 105 -4.55 9.09 -15.11
CA ILE A 105 -5.72 8.21 -15.16
C ILE A 105 -6.99 9.06 -15.14
N ALA A 106 -7.86 8.88 -16.14
CA ALA A 106 -9.26 9.28 -16.09
C ALA A 106 -10.11 8.04 -15.74
N VAL A 107 -11.04 8.19 -14.80
CA VAL A 107 -11.88 7.07 -14.31
C VAL A 107 -13.04 6.86 -15.27
N HIS A 108 -13.08 5.71 -15.95
CA HIS A 108 -14.17 5.32 -16.87
C HIS A 108 -14.89 4.04 -16.43
N GLY A 109 -14.55 3.52 -15.26
CA GLY A 109 -15.08 2.27 -14.73
C GLY A 109 -14.56 2.01 -13.32
N PRO A 110 -14.96 0.88 -12.70
CA PRO A 110 -14.44 0.45 -11.42
C PRO A 110 -12.91 0.34 -11.43
N LEU A 111 -12.26 0.84 -10.38
CA LEU A 111 -10.80 0.89 -10.29
C LEU A 111 -10.32 0.56 -8.87
N GLU A 112 -9.31 -0.28 -8.74
CA GLU A 112 -8.63 -0.55 -7.46
C GLU A 112 -7.17 -0.14 -7.58
N VAL A 113 -6.74 0.77 -6.70
CA VAL A 113 -5.38 1.33 -6.72
C VAL A 113 -4.74 1.30 -5.35
N VAL A 114 -3.42 1.11 -5.34
CA VAL A 114 -2.60 1.11 -4.14
C VAL A 114 -1.60 2.27 -4.20
N LYS A 115 -1.51 3.04 -3.12
CA LYS A 115 -0.42 3.97 -2.86
C LYS A 115 0.59 3.35 -1.91
N HIS A 116 1.77 3.02 -2.43
CA HIS A 116 2.89 2.47 -1.67
C HIS A 116 3.63 3.52 -0.82
N PRO A 117 4.45 3.10 0.17
CA PRO A 117 5.26 3.98 1.01
C PRO A 117 6.43 4.63 0.26
N GLY A 118 7.13 5.54 0.94
CA GLY A 118 8.19 6.35 0.35
C GLY A 118 7.69 7.55 -0.44
N PHE A 119 8.54 8.56 -0.64
CA PHE A 119 8.14 9.84 -1.22
C PHE A 119 7.46 9.72 -2.60
N TRP A 120 7.88 8.76 -3.43
CA TRP A 120 7.29 8.47 -4.73
C TRP A 120 6.37 7.25 -4.74
N GLY A 121 6.22 6.52 -3.63
CA GLY A 121 5.61 5.19 -3.66
C GLY A 121 6.57 4.11 -4.16
N GLN A 122 7.88 4.29 -3.96
CA GLN A 122 8.92 3.41 -4.53
C GLN A 122 9.26 2.22 -3.65
N GLU A 123 8.86 2.25 -2.38
CA GLU A 123 9.20 1.19 -1.43
C GLU A 123 8.31 -0.03 -1.69
N GLU A 124 8.95 -1.19 -1.82
CA GLU A 124 8.30 -2.47 -1.98
C GLU A 124 8.42 -3.22 -0.65
N GLN A 125 7.30 -3.77 -0.17
CA GLN A 125 7.33 -4.57 1.06
C GLN A 125 8.02 -5.90 0.75
N SER A 126 9.11 -6.20 1.46
CA SER A 126 9.69 -7.54 1.53
C SER A 126 8.61 -8.51 1.99
N ARG A 127 8.32 -9.54 1.19
CA ARG A 127 7.36 -10.60 1.57
C ARG A 127 7.77 -11.33 2.86
N GLU A 128 9.01 -11.19 3.29
CA GLU A 128 9.60 -11.85 4.46
C GLU A 128 9.06 -11.29 5.78
N ASP A 129 8.58 -10.04 5.83
CA ASP A 129 8.09 -9.42 7.07
C ASP A 129 6.64 -9.84 7.39
N ALA A 130 5.82 -10.12 6.37
CA ALA A 130 4.41 -10.50 6.55
C ALA A 130 4.20 -11.96 7.01
N GLU A 131 5.19 -12.83 6.78
CA GLU A 131 5.15 -14.24 7.19
C GLU A 131 5.58 -14.41 8.66
N GLN A 132 6.55 -13.60 9.12
CA GLN A 132 7.11 -13.67 10.49
C GLN A 132 6.09 -13.28 11.58
N ASP A 133 5.15 -12.39 11.27
CA ASP A 133 4.06 -12.01 12.18
C ASP A 133 2.99 -13.10 12.36
N ARG A 134 2.92 -14.09 11.46
CA ARG A 134 1.93 -15.19 11.57
C ARG A 134 2.41 -16.38 12.39
N GLU A 135 3.72 -16.51 12.61
CA GLU A 135 4.32 -17.75 13.13
C GLU A 135 4.76 -17.69 14.60
N SER A 136 4.27 -16.73 15.39
CA SER A 136 4.52 -16.69 16.84
C SER A 136 3.29 -17.05 17.68
N PRO A 137 3.13 -18.30 18.14
CA PRO A 137 2.43 -18.60 19.37
C PRO A 137 3.42 -18.84 20.53
N SER A 138 3.42 -17.86 21.45
CA SER A 138 3.61 -17.96 22.91
C SER A 138 4.59 -19.00 23.47
N THR A 139 5.75 -18.53 23.95
CA THR A 139 6.46 -19.20 25.03
C THR A 139 5.73 -18.92 26.35
N ASP A 140 4.92 -19.88 26.83
CA ASP A 140 4.37 -19.87 28.18
C ASP A 140 5.50 -20.10 29.19
N GLN A 141 5.92 -19.04 29.88
CA GLN A 141 6.78 -19.13 31.05
C GLN A 141 5.93 -18.85 32.30
N GLY A 142 5.20 -19.87 32.74
CA GLY A 142 4.59 -19.93 34.07
C GLY A 142 5.61 -20.37 35.12
N ALA A 143 6.08 -19.44 35.95
CA ALA A 143 6.87 -19.71 37.14
C ALA A 143 5.98 -20.07 38.36
N ARG A 144 6.58 -20.78 39.34
CA ARG A 144 6.15 -21.10 40.74
C ARG A 144 5.45 -22.46 40.87
N GLY A 145 5.76 -23.39 41.77
CA GLY A 145 6.67 -23.49 42.91
C GLY A 145 6.14 -24.54 43.91
N LEU A 146 7.05 -25.31 44.53
CA LEU A 146 6.92 -26.10 45.78
C LEU A 146 6.09 -27.41 45.81
N GLY A 147 6.74 -28.49 46.29
CA GLY A 147 6.07 -29.68 46.83
C GLY A 147 6.95 -30.93 46.95
N ARG A 148 7.50 -31.18 48.14
CA ARG A 148 8.29 -32.39 48.51
C ARG A 148 7.44 -33.67 48.42
N SER A 149 8.06 -34.81 48.09
CA SER A 149 8.27 -35.96 49.00
C SER A 149 8.86 -37.18 48.26
N SER A 150 9.91 -37.76 48.85
CA SER A 150 10.48 -39.09 48.54
C SER A 150 9.48 -40.21 48.90
N PRO A 151 9.59 -41.45 48.36
CA PRO A 151 10.61 -42.39 48.86
C PRO A 151 11.23 -43.37 47.83
N LEU A 152 12.42 -43.88 48.18
CA LEU A 152 13.10 -45.10 47.68
C LEU A 152 12.38 -46.39 48.18
N PRO A 153 12.85 -47.63 47.90
CA PRO A 153 13.71 -48.16 46.82
C PRO A 153 13.09 -49.40 46.12
N HIS A 154 13.73 -49.94 45.09
CA HIS A 154 13.64 -51.39 44.81
C HIS A 154 14.99 -51.97 44.38
N THR A 155 15.22 -53.20 44.83
CA THR A 155 16.41 -54.06 44.76
C THR A 155 16.27 -55.11 43.66
N GLY A 156 17.41 -55.65 43.19
CA GLY A 156 17.53 -56.94 42.49
C GLY A 156 17.91 -56.77 41.01
N GLU A 157 18.91 -57.44 40.44
CA GLU A 157 19.81 -58.54 40.86
C GLU A 157 21.20 -58.32 40.24
#